data_AF-A0A0C2YUH3-F1
#
_entry.id   AF-A0A0C2YUH3-F1
#
_cell.length_a   1.000
_cell.length_b   1.000
_cell.length_c   1.000
_cell.angle_alpha   90.00
_cell.angle_beta   90.00
_cell.angle_gamma   90.00
#
_symmetry.space_group_name_H-M   'P 1'
#
loop_
_entity.id
_entity.type
_entity.pdbx_description
1 polymer ?
#
loop_
_entity_poly.entity_id
_entity_poly.type
_entity_poly.pdbx_seq_one_letter_code
_entity_poly.pdbx_strand_id
1 'polypeptide(L)'
;MLIEKNDIPIVAMDFMNSVHFEDVEIINSLFELILRCENVFSDENILAIDEAFTQWIVHTKEHFRGEEIKMEEMRFAPYPFHKMEHDNALGLMDEIFKEWRQSRDIMVLKVYFIEELPQWFTQHIAGMDTVTAMFFKIGISPCSMR
;
A
#
# COMPACT_ATOMS: atom_id res chain seq x y z
N MET A 1 -8.12 11.21 -10.07
CA MET A 1 -6.93 10.55 -9.48
C MET A 1 -6.72 11.06 -8.07
N LEU A 2 -6.48 10.15 -7.14
CA LEU A 2 -6.31 10.39 -5.71
C LEU A 2 -4.84 10.64 -5.33
N ILE A 3 -3.93 9.84 -5.89
CA ILE A 3 -2.48 9.92 -5.68
C ILE A 3 -1.81 10.12 -7.03
N GLU A 4 -0.97 11.14 -7.18
CA GLU A 4 -0.15 11.32 -8.37
C GLU A 4 1.19 10.60 -8.19
N LYS A 5 1.68 9.92 -9.24
CA LYS A 5 2.99 9.23 -9.19
C LYS A 5 4.17 10.15 -8.89
N ASN A 6 4.04 11.44 -9.22
CA ASN A 6 5.07 12.44 -8.96
C ASN A 6 5.08 12.92 -7.50
N ASP A 7 4.04 12.59 -6.72
CA ASP A 7 3.91 13.00 -5.32
C ASP A 7 4.50 11.96 -4.35
N ILE A 8 4.77 10.73 -4.82
CA ILE A 8 5.43 9.70 -4.02
C ILE A 8 6.96 9.77 -4.16
N PRO A 9 7.73 9.48 -3.10
CA PRO A 9 9.18 9.44 -3.17
C PRO A 9 9.70 8.34 -4.12
N ILE A 10 10.83 8.60 -4.76
CA ILE A 10 11.60 7.59 -5.50
C ILE A 10 12.67 7.02 -4.58
N VAL A 11 12.66 5.70 -4.41
CA VAL A 11 13.64 4.98 -3.60
C VAL A 11 14.79 4.45 -4.44
N ALA A 12 15.85 3.98 -3.78
CA ALA A 12 17.12 3.65 -4.44
C ALA A 12 17.10 2.42 -5.37
N MET A 13 16.03 1.60 -5.29
CA MET A 13 15.86 0.34 -6.03
C MET A 13 14.70 0.44 -7.02
N ASP A 14 14.98 0.23 -8.31
CA ASP A 14 14.00 0.41 -9.39
C ASP A 14 12.80 -0.55 -9.31
N PHE A 15 13.00 -1.77 -8.81
CA PHE A 15 11.91 -2.75 -8.67
C PHE A 15 10.89 -2.29 -7.62
N MET A 16 11.32 -1.64 -6.53
CA MET A 16 10.42 -1.08 -5.51
C MET A 16 9.63 0.09 -6.09
N ASN A 17 10.28 1.01 -6.82
CA ASN A 17 9.57 2.10 -7.50
C ASN A 17 8.52 1.59 -8.49
N SER A 18 8.82 0.49 -9.20
CA SER A 18 7.90 -0.10 -10.16
C SER A 18 6.63 -0.61 -9.47
N VAL A 19 6.76 -1.36 -8.37
CA VAL A 19 5.60 -1.86 -7.63
C VAL A 19 4.85 -0.74 -6.89
N HIS A 20 5.54 0.29 -6.38
CA HIS A 20 4.86 1.49 -5.82
C HIS A 20 3.98 2.19 -6.86
N PHE A 21 4.45 2.26 -8.10
CA PHE A 21 3.66 2.83 -9.20
C PHE A 21 2.48 1.94 -9.60
N GLU A 22 2.61 0.61 -9.49
CA GLU A 22 1.50 -0.32 -9.68
C GLU A 22 0.43 -0.13 -8.58
N ASP A 23 0.85 -0.01 -7.32
CA ASP A 23 -0.04 0.33 -6.19
C ASP A 23 -0.81 1.63 -6.46
N VAL A 24 -0.15 2.71 -6.90
CA VAL A 24 -0.81 3.99 -7.22
C VAL A 24 -1.89 3.82 -8.29
N GLU A 25 -1.63 3.05 -9.35
CA GLU A 25 -2.61 2.81 -10.42
C GLU A 25 -3.83 2.03 -9.91
N ILE A 26 -3.60 1.00 -9.07
CA ILE A 26 -4.67 0.20 -8.47
C ILE A 26 -5.50 1.06 -7.51
N ILE A 27 -4.86 1.82 -6.61
CA ILE A 27 -5.50 2.71 -5.64
C ILE A 27 -6.36 3.75 -6.36
N ASN A 28 -5.83 4.40 -7.39
CA ASN A 28 -6.58 5.38 -8.16
C ASN A 28 -7.78 4.74 -8.87
N SER A 29 -7.59 3.58 -9.50
CA SER A 29 -8.68 2.87 -10.18
C SER A 29 -9.80 2.47 -9.23
N LEU A 30 -9.44 1.96 -8.05
CA LEU A 30 -10.40 1.62 -7.00
C LEU A 30 -11.11 2.85 -6.44
N PHE A 31 -10.41 3.98 -6.27
CA PHE A 31 -11.03 5.22 -5.83
C PHE A 31 -12.07 5.74 -6.85
N GLU A 32 -11.81 5.65 -8.15
CA GLU A 32 -12.80 6.01 -9.16
C GLU A 32 -14.05 5.11 -9.11
N LEU A 33 -13.90 3.82 -8.75
CA LEU A 33 -15.05 2.93 -8.49
C LEU A 33 -15.82 3.34 -7.24
N ILE A 34 -15.14 3.76 -6.18
CA ILE A 34 -15.76 4.28 -4.95
C ILE A 34 -16.60 5.52 -5.28
N LEU A 35 -16.03 6.49 -6.01
CA LEU A 35 -16.75 7.69 -6.44
C LEU A 35 -17.94 7.36 -7.35
N ARG A 36 -17.81 6.37 -8.24
CA ARG A 36 -18.92 5.91 -9.08
C ARG A 36 -20.05 5.32 -8.23
N CYS A 37 -19.72 4.47 -7.25
CA CYS A 37 -20.70 3.84 -6.37
C CYS A 37 -21.40 4.85 -5.45
N GLU A 38 -20.70 5.89 -5.01
CA GLU A 38 -21.30 7.01 -4.26
C GLU A 38 -22.36 7.74 -5.10
N ASN A 39 -22.07 7.99 -6.37
CA ASN A 39 -23.00 8.66 -7.29
C ASN A 39 -24.20 7.77 -7.68
N VAL A 40 -23.93 6.50 -7.95
CA VAL A 40 -24.94 5.51 -8.33
C VAL A 40 -24.69 4.22 -7.57
N PHE A 41 -25.45 4.02 -6.50
CA PHE A 41 -25.34 2.81 -5.69
C PHE A 41 -26.09 1.66 -6.35
N SER A 42 -25.36 0.61 -6.77
CA SER A 42 -25.91 -0.55 -7.49
C SER A 42 -25.11 -1.82 -7.21
N ASP A 43 -25.73 -2.99 -7.40
CA ASP A 43 -25.06 -4.29 -7.23
C ASP A 43 -23.83 -4.44 -8.13
N GLU A 44 -23.88 -3.87 -9.35
CA GLU A 44 -22.75 -3.85 -10.29
C GLU A 44 -21.56 -3.06 -9.73
N ASN A 45 -21.81 -1.86 -9.19
CA ASN A 45 -20.75 -1.03 -8.62
C ASN A 45 -20.20 -1.62 -7.32
N ILE A 46 -21.04 -2.23 -6.49
CA ILE A 46 -20.62 -2.95 -5.28
C ILE A 46 -19.71 -4.13 -5.64
N LEU A 47 -20.10 -4.94 -6.64
CA LEU A 47 -19.31 -6.07 -7.08
C LEU A 47 -17.95 -5.62 -7.64
N ALA A 48 -17.94 -4.54 -8.45
CA ALA A 48 -16.70 -3.98 -8.97
C ALA A 48 -15.73 -3.53 -7.87
N ILE A 49 -16.24 -2.89 -6.80
CA ILE A 49 -15.44 -2.54 -5.63
C ILE A 49 -14.94 -3.79 -4.92
N ASP A 50 -15.81 -4.78 -4.66
CA ASP A 50 -15.43 -6.02 -3.96
C ASP A 50 -14.32 -6.78 -4.71
N GLU A 51 -14.39 -6.85 -6.04
CA GLU A 51 -13.36 -7.47 -6.88
C GLU A 51 -12.05 -6.66 -6.88
N ALA A 52 -12.12 -5.35 -7.10
CA ALA A 52 -10.94 -4.50 -7.18
C ALA A 52 -10.22 -4.38 -5.82
N PHE A 53 -10.94 -4.28 -4.71
CA PHE A 53 -10.35 -4.27 -3.37
C PHE A 53 -9.67 -5.61 -3.05
N THR A 54 -10.29 -6.74 -3.44
CA THR A 54 -9.67 -8.07 -3.28
C THR A 54 -8.37 -8.18 -4.08
N GLN A 55 -8.37 -7.70 -5.33
CA GLN A 55 -7.16 -7.68 -6.16
C GLN A 55 -6.07 -6.80 -5.56
N TRP A 56 -6.45 -5.65 -4.99
CA TRP A 56 -5.50 -4.76 -4.34
C TRP A 56 -4.85 -5.41 -3.11
N ILE A 57 -5.63 -6.05 -2.23
CA ILE A 57 -5.07 -6.80 -1.08
C ILE A 57 -4.07 -7.88 -1.55
N VAL A 58 -4.38 -8.61 -2.63
CA VAL A 58 -3.47 -9.63 -3.18
C VAL A 58 -2.18 -8.99 -3.70
N HIS A 59 -2.30 -7.88 -4.44
CA HIS A 59 -1.14 -7.16 -4.97
C HIS A 59 -0.24 -6.65 -3.83
N THR A 60 -0.80 -5.98 -2.83
CA THR A 60 -0.05 -5.45 -1.68
C THR A 60 0.62 -6.56 -0.87
N LYS A 61 -0.02 -7.73 -0.73
CA LYS A 61 0.62 -8.91 -0.10
C LYS A 61 1.84 -9.40 -0.86
N GLU A 62 1.76 -9.48 -2.18
CA GLU A 62 2.90 -9.93 -3.01
C GLU A 62 4.00 -8.86 -3.09
N HIS A 63 3.65 -7.58 -3.12
CA HIS A 63 4.58 -6.46 -2.96
C HIS A 63 5.38 -6.62 -1.65
N PHE A 64 4.70 -6.59 -0.50
CA PHE A 64 5.36 -6.69 0.81
C PHE A 64 6.19 -7.96 0.94
N ARG A 65 5.67 -9.10 0.46
CA ARG A 65 6.41 -10.36 0.45
C ARG A 65 7.71 -10.28 -0.35
N GLY A 66 7.71 -9.61 -1.50
CA GLY A 66 8.90 -9.43 -2.33
C GLY A 66 10.00 -8.66 -1.60
N GLU A 67 9.64 -7.62 -0.86
CA GLU A 67 10.57 -6.87 -0.02
C GLU A 67 11.04 -7.66 1.19
N GLU A 68 10.11 -8.33 1.89
CA GLU A 68 10.37 -9.12 3.09
C GLU A 68 11.37 -10.25 2.81
N ILE A 69 11.19 -11.01 1.72
CA ILE A 69 12.13 -12.05 1.31
C ILE A 69 13.54 -11.45 1.15
N LYS A 70 13.65 -10.31 0.47
CA LYS A 70 14.94 -9.65 0.22
C LYS A 70 15.56 -9.10 1.51
N MET A 71 14.75 -8.57 2.42
CA MET A 71 15.18 -8.12 3.75
C MET A 71 15.77 -9.28 4.56
N GLU A 72 15.13 -10.43 4.56
CA GLU A 72 15.61 -11.64 5.25
C GLU A 72 16.91 -12.16 4.63
N GLU A 73 16.96 -12.29 3.30
CA GLU A 73 18.15 -12.75 2.56
C GLU A 73 19.39 -11.89 2.85
N MET A 74 19.20 -10.57 2.94
CA MET A 74 20.28 -9.62 3.20
C MET A 74 20.50 -9.34 4.69
N ARG A 75 19.76 -10.01 5.58
CA ARG A 75 19.84 -9.83 7.05
C ARG A 75 19.66 -8.38 7.47
N PHE A 76 18.68 -7.72 6.88
CA PHE A 76 18.34 -6.35 7.19
C PHE A 76 17.90 -6.23 8.66
N ALA A 77 18.71 -5.57 9.49
CA ALA A 77 18.51 -5.56 10.94
C ALA A 77 17.13 -5.03 11.40
N PRO A 78 16.54 -3.99 10.78
CA PRO A 78 15.21 -3.50 11.12
C PRO A 78 14.03 -4.34 10.57
N TYR A 79 14.28 -5.47 9.90
CA TYR A 79 13.24 -6.31 9.27
C TYR A 79 12.01 -6.57 10.16
N PRO A 80 12.14 -6.96 11.46
CA PRO A 80 10.96 -7.21 12.28
C PRO A 80 10.04 -5.99 12.46
N PHE A 81 10.59 -4.78 12.45
CA PHE A 81 9.82 -3.55 12.56
C PHE A 81 9.15 -3.19 11.24
N HIS A 82 9.87 -3.31 10.12
CA HIS A 82 9.30 -3.05 8.78
C HIS A 82 8.16 -4.02 8.49
N LYS A 83 8.36 -5.31 8.76
CA LYS A 83 7.31 -6.32 8.62
C LYS A 83 6.09 -6.03 9.50
N MET A 84 6.29 -5.57 10.73
CA MET A 84 5.17 -5.21 11.61
C MET A 84 4.31 -4.08 11.01
N GLU A 85 4.91 -3.07 10.37
CA GLU A 85 4.15 -2.03 9.67
C GLU A 85 3.39 -2.57 8.46
N HIS A 86 3.98 -3.49 7.69
CA HIS A 86 3.28 -4.20 6.61
C HIS A 86 2.07 -4.99 7.13
N ASP A 87 2.26 -5.75 8.22
CA ASP A 87 1.19 -6.55 8.82
C ASP A 87 0.06 -5.66 9.37
N ASN A 88 0.41 -4.50 9.97
CA ASN A 88 -0.57 -3.51 10.43
C ASN A 88 -1.38 -2.91 9.27
N ALA A 89 -0.72 -2.53 8.17
CA ALA A 89 -1.38 -1.98 7.00
C ALA A 89 -2.34 -2.98 6.36
N LEU A 90 -1.92 -4.24 6.18
CA LEU A 90 -2.79 -5.32 5.70
C LEU A 90 -3.96 -5.58 6.64
N GLY A 91 -3.74 -5.53 7.96
CA GLY A 91 -4.79 -5.65 8.96
C GLY A 91 -5.85 -4.57 8.82
N LEU A 92 -5.44 -3.31 8.68
CA LEU A 92 -6.35 -2.19 8.46
C LEU A 92 -7.13 -2.32 7.15
N MET A 93 -6.46 -2.72 6.06
CA MET A 93 -7.13 -2.99 4.78
C MET A 93 -8.21 -4.07 4.92
N ASP A 94 -7.92 -5.18 5.61
CA ASP A 94 -8.86 -6.27 5.84
C ASP A 94 -10.04 -5.81 6.74
N GLU A 95 -9.79 -4.98 7.75
CA GLU A 95 -10.82 -4.39 8.63
C GLU A 95 -11.77 -3.46 7.86
N ILE A 96 -11.22 -2.52 7.08
CA ILE A 96 -11.99 -1.60 6.24
C ILE A 96 -12.83 -2.37 5.23
N PHE A 97 -12.24 -3.37 4.57
CA PHE A 97 -12.97 -4.15 3.57
C PHE A 97 -14.07 -5.02 4.18
N LYS A 98 -13.84 -5.56 5.38
CA LYS A 98 -14.86 -6.30 6.13
C LYS A 98 -16.01 -5.37 6.52
N GLU A 99 -15.73 -4.19 7.05
CA GLU A 99 -16.74 -3.21 7.43
C GLU A 99 -17.57 -2.79 6.21
N TRP A 100 -16.91 -2.42 5.09
CA TRP A 100 -17.59 -2.16 3.82
C TRP A 100 -18.50 -3.30 3.39
N ARG A 101 -18.05 -4.56 3.47
CA ARG A 101 -18.87 -5.70 3.04
C ARG A 101 -20.09 -5.95 3.93
N GLN A 102 -20.03 -5.54 5.19
CA GLN A 102 -21.11 -5.71 6.16
C GLN A 102 -22.13 -4.57 6.09
N SER A 103 -21.66 -3.33 6.06
CA SER A 103 -22.52 -2.14 6.11
C SER A 103 -22.94 -1.66 4.72
N ARG A 104 -22.11 -1.91 3.69
CA ARG A 104 -22.17 -1.28 2.37
C ARG A 104 -22.20 0.25 2.44
N ASP A 105 -21.65 0.80 3.52
CA ASP A 105 -21.50 2.23 3.70
C ASP A 105 -20.26 2.72 2.95
N ILE A 106 -20.49 3.48 1.88
CA ILE A 106 -19.42 4.01 1.03
C ILE A 106 -18.49 4.95 1.81
N MET A 107 -18.98 5.56 2.90
CA MET A 107 -18.20 6.47 3.73
C MET A 107 -17.03 5.79 4.41
N VAL A 108 -17.16 4.50 4.76
CA VAL A 108 -16.08 3.68 5.33
C VAL A 108 -14.88 3.66 4.37
N LEU A 109 -15.15 3.43 3.08
CA LEU A 109 -14.10 3.43 2.06
C LEU A 109 -13.56 4.84 1.82
N LYS A 110 -14.44 5.85 1.71
CA LYS A 110 -14.01 7.23 1.44
C LYS A 110 -13.09 7.80 2.52
N VAL A 111 -13.42 7.59 3.79
CA VAL A 111 -12.59 8.08 4.90
C VAL A 111 -11.20 7.45 4.82
N TYR A 112 -11.12 6.13 4.67
CA TYR A 112 -9.83 5.44 4.55
C TYR A 112 -9.01 5.93 3.36
N PHE A 113 -9.63 6.04 2.17
CA PHE A 113 -8.93 6.45 0.95
C PHE A 113 -8.49 7.92 0.95
N ILE A 114 -9.22 8.81 1.60
CA ILE A 114 -8.92 10.26 1.57
C ILE A 114 -8.00 10.65 2.72
N GLU A 115 -8.25 10.12 3.93
CA GLU A 115 -7.62 10.63 5.14
C GLU A 115 -6.42 9.78 5.60
N GLU A 116 -6.44 8.46 5.38
CA GLU A 116 -5.48 7.54 6.00
C GLU A 116 -4.47 6.99 4.98
N LEU A 117 -4.97 6.39 3.90
CA LEU A 117 -4.14 5.66 2.93
C LEU A 117 -3.05 6.52 2.28
N PRO A 118 -3.34 7.72 1.71
CA PRO A 118 -2.32 8.50 1.02
C PRO A 118 -1.21 8.96 1.96
N GLN A 119 -1.59 9.31 3.19
CA GLN A 119 -0.64 9.73 4.23
C GLN A 119 0.27 8.57 4.61
N TRP A 120 -0.30 7.42 4.97
CA TRP A 120 0.47 6.23 5.34
C TRP A 120 1.41 5.81 4.20
N PHE A 121 0.90 5.69 2.97
CA PHE A 121 1.67 5.22 1.82
C PHE A 121 2.88 6.13 1.53
N THR A 122 2.66 7.45 1.51
CA THR A 122 3.74 8.41 1.27
C THR A 122 4.79 8.38 2.37
N GLN A 123 4.36 8.27 3.64
CA GLN A 123 5.27 8.22 4.79
C GLN A 123 6.07 6.92 4.84
N HIS A 124 5.44 5.79 4.54
CA HIS A 124 6.07 4.48 4.50
C HIS A 124 7.19 4.45 3.45
N ILE A 125 6.90 4.93 2.23
CA ILE A 125 7.89 5.01 1.15
C ILE A 125 9.04 5.96 1.52
N ALA A 126 8.73 7.15 2.05
CA ALA A 126 9.72 8.16 2.42
C ALA A 126 10.63 7.72 3.59
N GLY A 127 10.12 6.84 4.45
CA GLY A 127 10.78 6.37 5.65
C GLY A 127 11.39 4.98 5.46
N MET A 128 10.60 3.95 5.73
CA MET A 128 11.07 2.58 5.82
C MET A 128 11.59 2.07 4.48
N ASP A 129 10.85 2.28 3.38
CA ASP A 129 11.27 1.76 2.08
C ASP A 129 12.49 2.50 1.54
N THR A 130 12.62 3.80 1.82
CA THR A 130 13.83 4.56 1.46
C THR A 130 15.06 3.97 2.15
N VAL A 131 14.97 3.66 3.45
CA VAL A 131 16.06 3.04 4.21
C VAL A 131 16.36 1.63 3.70
N THR A 132 15.32 0.84 3.47
CA THR A 132 15.42 -0.55 2.99
C THR A 132 16.01 -0.62 1.58
N ALA A 133 15.55 0.22 0.66
CA ALA A 133 16.09 0.34 -0.68
C ALA A 133 17.55 0.77 -0.68
N MET A 134 17.92 1.74 0.15
CA MET A 134 19.32 2.14 0.30
C MET A 134 20.16 0.97 0.80
N PHE A 135 19.70 0.24 1.82
CA PHE A 135 20.39 -0.95 2.30
C PHE A 135 20.55 -2.01 1.21
N PHE A 136 19.52 -2.29 0.41
CA PHE A 136 19.62 -3.21 -0.72
C PHE A 136 20.67 -2.79 -1.75
N LYS A 137 20.83 -1.48 -1.96
CA LYS A 137 21.77 -0.92 -2.94
C LYS A 137 23.22 -0.99 -2.48
N ILE A 138 23.50 -0.67 -1.22
CA ILE A 138 24.88 -0.50 -0.72
C ILE A 138 25.35 -1.58 0.26
N GLY A 139 24.44 -2.40 0.79
CA GLY A 139 24.75 -3.47 1.75
C GLY A 139 25.21 -3.00 3.14
N ILE A 140 25.13 -1.70 3.41
CA ILE A 140 25.56 -1.09 4.68
C ILE A 140 24.31 -0.65 5.43
N SER A 141 24.16 -1.13 6.67
CA SER A 141 23.08 -0.67 7.54
C SER A 141 23.30 0.81 7.89
N PRO A 142 22.27 1.67 7.87
CA PRO A 142 22.40 3.05 8.34
C PRO A 142 22.95 3.13 9.77
N CYS A 143 22.66 2.13 10.60
CA CYS A 143 23.16 2.03 11.97
C CYS A 143 24.65 1.66 12.08
N SER A 144 25.27 1.20 10.99
CA SER A 144 26.69 0.81 10.93
C SER A 144 27.61 1.91 10.40
N MET A 145 27.07 3.06 9.97
CA MET A 145 27.84 4.26 9.61
C MET A 145 28.21 5.10 10.86
N ARG A 146 28.81 4.47 11.86
CA ARG A 146 29.42 5.16 13.02
C ARG A 146 30.93 5.20 12.91
#